data_AF-A0A933MUP2-F1
#
_entry.id   AF-A0A933MUP2-F1
#
_cell.length_a   1.000
_cell.length_b   1.000
_cell.length_c   1.000
_cell.angle_alpha   90.00
_cell.angle_beta   90.00
_cell.angle_gamma   90.00
#
_symmetry.space_group_name_H-M   'P 1'
#
loop_
_entity.id
_entity.type
_entity.pdbx_description
1 polymer ?
#
loop_
_entity_poly.entity_id
_entity_poly.type
_entity_poly.pdbx_seq_one_letter_code
_entity_poly.pdbx_strand_id
1 'polypeptide(L)'
;MFNPDDTHSAVRLAGSPIAGISLVGGLLKPLFRKRKEQLEEAIRPVPARKPAGPDLKGPAHYTFCSHPMCRCSSGELIGEVRKQAKTMGLSLTFEPTLTLCSGACSKGPFVGMPDNRVFYHGLKPRRARQLLEETSVKGHMLFPFLLLDPTTVADSRVYFDWRESVLVAMEPDYCVVSLVTYLFELNASESCGKCFPCRFGVHKLGRLLRELLAGRNEDIHIEEVAETAAAMSKGGYCEFAEKVTAPVRLALRERREDFERHRTEGCSAEERFLT
;
A
#
# COMPACT_ATOMS: atom_id res chain seq x y z
N MET A 1 -27.78 16.79 -1.00
CA MET A 1 -27.21 18.06 -0.54
C MET A 1 -26.65 17.78 0.85
N PHE A 2 -25.36 17.42 0.94
CA PHE A 2 -24.68 17.10 2.20
C PHE A 2 -24.02 18.38 2.69
N ASN A 3 -24.38 18.85 3.88
CA ASN A 3 -23.85 20.07 4.50
C ASN A 3 -22.74 19.69 5.50
N PRO A 4 -21.55 20.32 5.53
CA PRO A 4 -20.37 19.77 6.20
C PRO A 4 -20.18 20.12 7.69
N ASP A 5 -21.16 20.72 8.39
CA ASP A 5 -20.91 21.37 9.69
C ASP A 5 -21.43 20.66 10.96
N ASP A 6 -21.96 19.44 10.88
CA ASP A 6 -22.56 18.76 12.04
C ASP A 6 -21.63 17.79 12.81
N THR A 7 -20.44 18.25 13.21
CA THR A 7 -19.61 17.51 14.19
C THR A 7 -19.07 18.36 15.32
N HIS A 8 -19.90 19.10 16.06
CA HIS A 8 -19.57 19.49 17.44
C HIS A 8 -20.84 19.70 18.27
N SER A 9 -21.32 18.67 18.96
CA SER A 9 -22.21 18.86 20.11
C SER A 9 -21.73 18.02 21.29
N ALA A 10 -21.15 18.74 22.24
CA ALA A 10 -20.64 18.24 23.50
C ALA A 10 -21.74 17.56 24.32
N VAL A 11 -21.54 16.29 24.68
CA VAL A 11 -22.36 15.60 25.67
C VAL A 11 -22.08 16.24 27.03
N ARG A 12 -23.03 17.04 27.51
CA ARG A 12 -23.07 17.59 28.87
C ARG A 12 -23.29 16.42 29.85
N LEU A 13 -22.30 16.13 30.69
CA LEU A 13 -22.44 15.24 31.84
C LEU A 13 -23.24 15.96 32.92
N ALA A 14 -24.49 15.53 33.14
CA ALA A 14 -25.27 15.90 34.33
C ALA A 14 -24.70 15.17 35.55
N GLY A 15 -24.43 15.92 36.61
CA GLY A 15 -23.83 15.41 37.84
C GLY A 15 -24.80 14.61 38.72
N SER A 16 -24.22 13.65 39.44
CA SER A 16 -24.73 13.18 40.74
C SER A 16 -23.54 13.12 41.71
N PRO A 17 -23.65 13.69 42.92
CA PRO A 17 -22.53 13.80 43.84
C PRO A 17 -22.43 12.53 44.69
N ILE A 18 -21.34 11.78 44.55
CA ILE A 18 -20.93 10.82 45.58
C ILE A 18 -19.84 11.49 46.40
N ALA A 19 -20.27 12.12 47.48
CA ALA A 19 -19.41 12.53 48.58
C ALA A 19 -18.76 11.28 49.18
N GLY A 20 -17.43 11.26 49.27
CA GLY A 20 -16.74 10.32 50.16
C GLY A 20 -15.59 9.50 49.59
N ILE A 21 -14.63 10.08 48.85
CA ILE A 21 -13.29 9.47 48.70
C ILE A 21 -12.23 10.59 48.64
N SER A 22 -12.03 11.32 49.75
CA SER A 22 -10.97 12.35 49.84
C SER A 22 -9.67 11.87 50.52
N LEU A 23 -9.56 10.60 50.91
CA LEU A 23 -8.45 10.13 51.77
C LEU A 23 -7.42 9.22 51.08
N VAL A 24 -7.60 8.86 49.81
CA VAL A 24 -6.65 7.97 49.08
C VAL A 24 -5.88 8.71 47.96
N GLY A 25 -6.11 10.02 47.80
CA GLY A 25 -5.49 10.83 46.73
C GLY A 25 -4.04 11.24 46.98
N GLY A 26 -3.53 11.11 48.21
CA GLY A 26 -2.17 11.52 48.58
C GLY A 26 -1.10 10.47 48.28
N LEU A 27 -1.35 9.20 48.66
CA LEU A 27 -0.38 8.12 48.54
C LEU A 27 -0.20 7.56 47.12
N LEU A 28 -1.21 7.70 46.26
CA LEU A 28 -1.16 7.15 44.90
C LEU A 28 -0.57 8.13 43.87
N LYS A 29 -0.46 9.42 44.19
CA LYS A 29 0.13 10.45 43.30
C LYS A 29 1.52 10.09 42.74
N PRO A 30 2.46 9.54 43.54
CA PRO A 30 3.77 9.14 43.02
C PRO A 30 3.66 7.94 42.06
N LEU A 31 2.75 7.01 42.33
CA LEU A 31 2.52 5.81 41.52
C LEU A 31 1.89 6.18 40.16
N PHE A 32 0.91 7.08 40.17
CA PHE A 32 0.28 7.61 38.95
C PHE A 32 1.24 8.45 38.14
N ARG A 33 2.14 9.21 38.78
CA ARG A 33 3.21 9.96 38.10
C ARG A 33 4.20 9.02 37.42
N LYS A 34 4.69 7.99 38.12
CA LYS A 34 5.59 6.98 37.55
C LYS A 34 4.95 6.24 36.38
N ARG A 35 3.66 5.91 36.50
CA ARG A 35 2.88 5.24 35.44
C ARG A 35 2.62 6.17 34.24
N LYS A 36 2.41 7.46 34.48
CA LYS A 36 2.26 8.49 33.45
C LYS A 36 3.57 8.69 32.69
N GLU A 37 4.69 8.81 33.40
CA GLU A 37 6.04 8.92 32.80
C GLU A 37 6.38 7.66 31.98
N GLN A 38 6.02 6.46 32.48
CA GLN A 38 6.16 5.20 31.74
C GLN A 38 5.26 5.13 30.49
N LEU A 39 4.04 5.66 30.56
CA LEU A 39 3.16 5.77 29.41
C LEU A 39 3.68 6.79 28.39
N GLU A 40 4.17 7.93 28.86
CA GLU A 40 4.71 9.01 28.01
C GLU A 40 5.97 8.55 27.26
N GLU A 41 6.83 7.76 27.90
CA GLU A 41 7.97 7.11 27.23
C GLU A 41 7.51 6.04 26.24
N ALA A 42 6.50 5.25 26.56
CA ALA A 42 5.95 4.22 25.66
C ALA A 42 5.15 4.80 24.48
N ILE A 43 4.62 6.03 24.61
CA ILE A 43 3.85 6.76 23.59
C ILE A 43 4.76 7.72 22.79
N ARG A 44 6.06 7.76 23.10
CA ARG A 44 6.99 8.68 22.44
C ARG A 44 6.91 8.51 20.92
N PRO A 45 6.57 9.58 20.17
CA PRO A 45 6.37 9.46 18.74
C PRO A 45 7.66 9.02 18.06
N VAL A 46 7.57 7.97 17.25
CA VAL A 46 8.68 7.53 16.40
C VAL A 46 9.05 8.70 15.48
N PRO A 47 10.32 9.14 15.46
CA PRO A 47 10.72 10.27 14.64
C PRO A 47 10.35 10.02 13.18
N ALA A 48 9.74 11.01 12.54
CA ALA A 48 9.37 10.94 11.13
C ALA A 48 10.64 10.71 10.29
N ARG A 49 10.72 9.55 9.64
CA ARG A 49 11.87 9.15 8.83
C ARG A 49 11.76 9.74 7.42
N LYS A 50 12.85 10.33 6.91
CA LYS A 50 12.91 10.85 5.54
C LYS A 50 12.47 9.78 4.53
N PRO A 51 11.72 10.14 3.47
CA PRO A 51 11.38 9.21 2.40
C PRO A 51 12.62 8.91 1.57
N ALA A 52 13.34 7.85 1.94
CA ALA A 52 14.10 7.05 0.99
C ALA A 52 13.19 5.92 0.53
N GLY A 53 13.27 5.49 -0.73
CA GLY A 53 12.55 4.29 -1.19
C GLY A 53 12.96 3.06 -0.35
N PRO A 54 12.27 1.90 -0.47
CA PRO A 54 12.72 0.65 0.14
C PRO A 54 14.06 0.23 -0.46
N ASP A 55 15.16 0.81 0.05
CA ASP A 55 16.47 0.19 -0.05
C ASP A 55 16.44 -0.98 0.91
N LEU A 56 16.08 -2.15 0.41
CA LEU A 56 15.98 -3.38 1.20
C LEU A 56 17.36 -3.93 1.62
N LYS A 57 18.45 -3.36 1.08
CA LYS A 57 19.84 -3.73 1.39
C LYS A 57 20.37 -2.83 2.49
N GLY A 58 20.82 -3.42 3.60
CA GLY A 58 21.41 -2.65 4.70
C GLY A 58 21.06 -3.22 6.08
N PRO A 59 21.46 -2.53 7.17
CA PRO A 59 21.21 -3.01 8.53
C PRO A 59 19.70 -3.10 8.76
N ALA A 60 19.20 -4.32 8.76
CA ALA A 60 17.77 -4.57 8.67
C ALA A 60 17.16 -4.55 10.08
N HIS A 61 16.46 -3.47 10.35
CA HIS A 61 15.63 -3.31 11.52
C HIS A 61 14.30 -4.03 11.29
N TYR A 62 14.06 -5.07 12.07
CA TYR A 62 12.83 -5.84 12.02
C TYR A 62 11.96 -5.60 13.25
N THR A 63 10.68 -5.41 13.00
CA THR A 63 9.63 -5.42 14.00
C THR A 63 8.78 -6.68 13.89
N PHE A 64 8.36 -7.22 15.02
CA PHE A 64 7.48 -8.39 15.06
C PHE A 64 6.33 -8.13 16.02
N CYS A 65 5.13 -8.60 15.68
CA CYS A 65 4.05 -8.62 16.64
C CYS A 65 4.40 -9.52 17.83
N SER A 66 4.21 -9.03 19.05
CA SER A 66 4.52 -9.79 20.26
C SER A 66 3.39 -9.66 21.27
N HIS A 67 2.72 -10.79 21.54
CA HIS A 67 1.69 -10.89 22.57
C HIS A 67 1.91 -12.16 23.40
N PRO A 68 1.88 -12.10 24.76
CA PRO A 68 2.15 -13.26 25.61
C PRO A 68 1.24 -14.47 25.35
N MET A 69 -0.01 -14.24 24.95
CA MET A 69 -0.99 -15.30 24.63
C MET A 69 -1.12 -15.60 23.12
N CYS A 70 -0.10 -15.29 22.32
CA CYS A 70 -0.15 -15.47 20.87
C CYS A 70 -0.26 -16.96 20.49
N ARG A 71 -1.26 -17.30 19.67
CA ARG A 71 -1.44 -18.65 19.09
C ARG A 71 -0.92 -18.78 17.65
N CYS A 72 -0.42 -17.69 17.08
CA CYS A 72 -0.03 -17.61 15.67
C CYS A 72 1.44 -17.98 15.42
N SER A 73 2.15 -18.55 16.40
CA SER A 73 3.58 -18.88 16.32
C SER A 73 4.51 -17.69 16.04
N SER A 74 4.13 -16.47 16.45
CA SER A 74 4.99 -15.28 16.30
C SER A 74 6.30 -15.42 17.10
N GLY A 75 6.23 -15.96 18.31
CA GLY A 75 7.42 -16.22 19.14
C GLY A 75 8.40 -17.20 18.49
N GLU A 76 7.88 -18.28 17.89
CA GLU A 76 8.69 -19.25 17.15
C GLU A 76 9.36 -18.62 15.92
N LEU A 77 8.61 -17.77 15.18
CA LEU A 77 9.14 -17.06 14.02
C LEU A 77 10.29 -16.13 14.41
N ILE A 78 10.15 -15.36 15.50
CA ILE A 78 11.22 -14.48 16.01
C ILE A 78 12.46 -15.31 16.36
N GLY A 79 12.28 -16.45 17.02
CA GLY A 79 13.36 -17.36 17.39
C GLY A 79 14.12 -17.88 16.16
N GLU A 80 13.40 -18.33 15.13
CA GLU A 80 14.01 -18.87 13.93
C GLU A 80 14.70 -17.77 13.09
N VAL A 81 14.09 -16.59 12.94
CA VAL A 81 14.73 -15.46 12.25
C VAL A 81 16.05 -15.08 12.93
N ARG A 82 16.08 -15.00 14.27
CA ARG A 82 17.32 -14.73 15.02
C ARG A 82 18.39 -15.80 14.80
N LYS A 83 17.99 -17.06 14.77
CA LYS A 83 18.90 -18.19 14.54
C LYS A 83 19.52 -18.10 13.14
N GLN A 84 18.69 -17.89 12.12
CA GLN A 84 19.14 -17.79 10.73
C GLN A 84 20.01 -16.56 10.48
N ALA A 85 19.66 -15.42 11.09
CA ALA A 85 20.46 -14.19 11.00
C ALA A 85 21.89 -14.39 11.52
N LYS A 86 22.06 -15.09 12.66
CA LYS A 86 23.38 -15.44 13.19
C LYS A 86 24.16 -16.35 12.25
N THR A 87 23.52 -17.36 11.68
CA THR A 87 24.15 -18.28 10.71
C THR A 87 24.62 -17.55 9.45
N MET A 88 23.87 -16.53 9.01
CA MET A 88 24.16 -15.75 7.82
C MET A 88 25.10 -14.56 8.08
N GLY A 89 25.51 -14.33 9.33
CA GLY A 89 26.38 -13.19 9.69
C GLY A 89 25.71 -11.82 9.56
N LEU A 90 24.38 -11.76 9.59
CA LEU A 90 23.63 -10.51 9.44
C LEU A 90 23.49 -9.76 10.77
N SER A 91 23.76 -8.45 10.76
CA SER A 91 23.48 -7.56 11.88
C SER A 91 22.04 -7.06 11.81
N LEU A 92 21.16 -7.62 12.66
CA LEU A 92 19.73 -7.27 12.71
C LEU A 92 19.40 -6.62 14.06
N THR A 93 18.65 -5.52 14.03
CA THR A 93 18.01 -4.95 15.22
C THR A 93 16.57 -5.45 15.31
N PHE A 94 16.16 -5.84 16.53
CA PHE A 94 14.83 -6.40 16.78
C PHE A 94 14.08 -5.51 17.77
N GLU A 95 12.93 -4.99 17.34
CA GLU A 95 12.04 -4.22 18.20
C GLU A 95 10.68 -4.95 18.30
N PRO A 96 10.25 -5.36 19.51
CA PRO A 96 8.93 -5.95 19.68
C PRO A 96 7.86 -4.86 19.52
N THR A 97 6.94 -5.04 18.58
CA THR A 97 5.79 -4.15 18.46
C THR A 97 4.80 -4.48 19.57
N LEU A 98 4.47 -3.47 20.39
CA LEU A 98 3.42 -3.59 21.39
C LEU A 98 2.08 -3.81 20.69
N THR A 99 1.50 -5.00 20.82
CA THR A 99 0.20 -5.31 20.24
C THR A 99 -0.89 -5.35 21.31
N LEU A 100 -2.03 -4.71 21.04
CA LEU A 100 -3.24 -4.73 21.88
C LEU A 100 -4.20 -5.88 21.52
N CYS A 101 -3.71 -6.94 20.87
CA CYS A 101 -4.55 -8.02 20.36
C CYS A 101 -4.90 -9.04 21.46
N SER A 102 -5.91 -9.89 21.22
CA SER A 102 -6.31 -10.96 22.15
C SER A 102 -5.48 -12.25 22.03
N GLY A 103 -4.47 -12.28 21.15
CA GLY A 103 -3.66 -13.47 20.87
C GLY A 103 -4.22 -14.45 19.82
N ALA A 104 -5.43 -14.20 19.31
CA ALA A 104 -6.04 -14.95 18.21
C ALA A 104 -6.17 -14.08 16.95
N CYS A 105 -5.17 -14.13 16.06
CA CYS A 105 -5.20 -13.42 14.78
C CYS A 105 -5.44 -14.41 13.62
N SER A 106 -6.39 -14.12 12.74
CA SER A 106 -6.66 -14.91 11.53
C SER A 106 -5.58 -14.73 10.45
N LYS A 107 -4.87 -13.60 10.47
CA LYS A 107 -3.85 -13.26 9.45
C LYS A 107 -2.44 -13.74 9.77
N GLY A 108 -2.21 -14.20 11.00
CA GLY A 108 -0.92 -14.75 11.44
C GLY A 108 0.09 -13.68 11.90
N PRO A 109 1.38 -14.04 12.05
CA PRO A 109 2.41 -13.12 12.52
C PRO A 109 2.62 -11.96 11.56
N PHE A 110 2.73 -10.76 12.10
CA PHE A 110 3.15 -9.56 11.37
C PHE A 110 4.64 -9.32 11.58
N VAL A 111 5.32 -9.01 10.48
CA VAL A 111 6.74 -8.68 10.43
C VAL A 111 6.88 -7.35 9.70
N GLY A 112 7.41 -6.33 10.35
CA GLY A 112 7.68 -5.05 9.72
C GLY A 112 9.17 -4.82 9.53
N MET A 113 9.50 -4.01 8.53
CA MET A 113 10.81 -3.40 8.34
C MET A 113 10.60 -1.89 8.28
N PRO A 114 10.56 -1.19 9.42
CA PRO A 114 10.12 0.21 9.45
C PRO A 114 11.01 1.15 8.66
N ASP A 115 12.33 0.91 8.65
CA ASP A 115 13.29 1.67 7.85
C ASP A 115 13.05 1.48 6.35
N ASN A 116 12.62 0.28 5.97
CA ASN A 116 12.41 -0.11 4.59
C ASN A 116 10.94 -0.05 4.16
N ARG A 117 10.03 0.38 5.03
CA ARG A 117 8.58 0.53 4.77
C ARG A 117 7.92 -0.73 4.19
N VAL A 118 8.41 -1.91 4.57
CA VAL A 118 7.83 -3.19 4.18
C VAL A 118 7.12 -3.83 5.36
N PHE A 119 5.94 -4.37 5.11
CA PHE A 119 5.18 -5.14 6.09
C PHE A 119 4.82 -6.49 5.49
N TYR A 120 5.08 -7.55 6.23
CA TYR A 120 4.67 -8.90 5.90
C TYR A 120 3.66 -9.42 6.92
N HIS A 121 2.80 -10.33 6.50
CA HIS A 121 1.88 -11.04 7.36
C HIS A 121 1.85 -12.54 7.03
N GLY A 122 1.46 -13.37 8.01
CA GLY A 122 1.23 -14.80 7.79
C GLY A 122 2.48 -15.64 7.51
N LEU A 123 3.67 -15.11 7.80
CA LEU A 123 4.92 -15.83 7.65
C LEU A 123 5.00 -17.01 8.65
N LYS A 124 5.35 -18.19 8.14
CA LYS A 124 5.61 -19.38 8.97
C LYS A 124 7.09 -19.44 9.39
N PRO A 125 7.43 -19.99 10.57
CA PRO A 125 8.82 -20.09 11.03
C PRO A 125 9.79 -20.72 10.00
N ARG A 126 9.29 -21.70 9.24
CA ARG A 126 10.02 -22.39 8.16
C ARG A 126 10.60 -21.46 7.08
N ARG A 127 9.97 -20.30 6.87
CA ARG A 127 10.33 -19.32 5.84
C ARG A 127 11.23 -18.20 6.39
N ALA A 128 11.67 -18.27 7.64
CA ALA A 128 12.58 -17.28 8.23
C ALA A 128 13.88 -17.10 7.43
N ARG A 129 14.46 -18.21 6.93
CA ARG A 129 15.64 -18.16 6.07
C ARG A 129 15.36 -17.44 4.75
N GLN A 130 14.25 -17.80 4.10
CA GLN A 130 13.83 -17.17 2.85
C GLN A 130 13.60 -15.67 3.01
N LEU A 131 13.00 -15.24 4.13
CA LEU A 131 12.83 -13.83 4.45
C LEU A 131 14.16 -13.08 4.46
N LEU A 132 15.19 -13.62 5.12
CA LEU A 132 16.49 -12.95 5.22
C LEU A 132 17.25 -12.98 3.89
N GLU A 133 17.24 -14.12 3.18
CA GLU A 133 17.91 -14.27 1.89
C GLU A 133 17.29 -13.37 0.81
N GLU A 134 15.97 -13.42 0.65
CA GLU A 134 15.29 -12.63 -0.37
C GLU A 134 15.26 -11.16 0.04
N THR A 135 14.82 -10.83 1.24
CA THR A 135 14.57 -9.43 1.61
C THR A 135 15.84 -8.71 2.08
N SER A 136 16.60 -9.25 3.03
CA SER A 136 17.77 -8.54 3.58
C SER A 136 19.03 -8.62 2.72
N VAL A 137 19.22 -9.72 1.98
CA VAL A 137 20.44 -9.94 1.18
C VAL A 137 20.24 -9.52 -0.28
N LYS A 138 19.22 -10.07 -0.96
CA LYS A 138 18.97 -9.78 -2.38
C LYS A 138 18.22 -8.46 -2.58
N GLY A 139 17.42 -8.04 -1.60
CA GLY A 139 16.56 -6.87 -1.72
C GLY A 139 15.26 -7.15 -2.47
N HIS A 140 14.75 -8.38 -2.41
CA HIS A 140 13.50 -8.82 -3.01
C HIS A 140 12.36 -8.82 -2.00
N MET A 141 11.16 -8.44 -2.47
CA MET A 141 9.94 -8.53 -1.68
C MET A 141 9.33 -9.94 -1.75
N LEU A 142 8.92 -10.48 -0.60
CA LEU A 142 8.09 -11.69 -0.57
C LEU A 142 6.62 -11.35 -0.85
N PHE A 143 6.28 -11.14 -2.13
CA PHE A 143 4.93 -10.76 -2.58
C PHE A 143 3.77 -11.56 -1.94
N PRO A 144 3.83 -12.90 -1.78
CA PRO A 144 2.72 -13.66 -1.21
C PRO A 144 2.39 -13.33 0.25
N PHE A 145 3.30 -12.66 0.96
CA PHE A 145 3.15 -12.27 2.35
C PHE A 145 3.11 -10.77 2.54
N LEU A 146 3.29 -9.99 1.48
CA LEU A 146 3.39 -8.55 1.54
C LEU A 146 2.03 -7.96 1.92
N LEU A 147 2.00 -7.33 3.10
CA LEU A 147 0.88 -6.49 3.51
C LEU A 147 1.09 -5.11 2.91
N LEU A 148 0.40 -4.83 1.81
CA LEU A 148 0.29 -3.49 1.27
C LEU A 148 -0.74 -2.74 2.11
N ASP A 149 -0.30 -1.74 2.87
CA ASP A 149 -1.22 -0.78 3.48
C ASP A 149 -1.61 0.25 2.41
N PRO A 150 -2.86 0.25 1.92
CA PRO A 150 -3.30 1.13 0.84
C PRO A 150 -3.21 2.62 1.17
N THR A 151 -3.01 2.97 2.45
CA THR A 151 -2.82 4.36 2.89
C THR A 151 -1.35 4.77 3.03
N THR A 152 -0.41 3.80 3.01
CA THR A 152 1.02 4.04 3.24
C THR A 152 1.95 3.34 2.25
N VAL A 153 1.45 2.74 1.16
CA VAL A 153 2.29 2.39 -0.01
C VAL A 153 2.86 3.69 -0.60
N ALA A 154 3.96 4.13 -0.01
CA ALA A 154 4.71 5.32 -0.38
C ALA A 154 5.74 5.02 -1.47
N ASP A 155 5.66 3.83 -2.08
CA ASP A 155 6.48 3.48 -3.22
C ASP A 155 5.69 3.70 -4.50
N SER A 156 6.13 4.66 -5.31
CA SER A 156 5.62 4.92 -6.66
C SER A 156 5.78 3.71 -7.60
N ARG A 157 6.42 2.64 -7.15
CA ARG A 157 6.78 1.44 -7.93
C ARG A 157 5.85 0.26 -7.76
N VAL A 158 4.90 0.27 -6.82
CA VAL A 158 3.91 -0.82 -6.65
C VAL A 158 2.50 -0.25 -6.57
N TYR A 159 1.74 -0.35 -7.66
CA TYR A 159 0.32 0.00 -7.71
C TYR A 159 -0.51 -1.22 -7.35
N PHE A 160 -1.25 -1.14 -6.25
CA PHE A 160 -2.25 -2.13 -5.90
C PHE A 160 -3.62 -1.49 -5.80
N ASP A 161 -4.49 -1.82 -6.74
CA ASP A 161 -5.90 -1.46 -6.67
C ASP A 161 -6.72 -2.69 -6.26
N TRP A 162 -7.32 -2.61 -5.07
CA TRP A 162 -8.13 -3.69 -4.52
C TRP A 162 -9.49 -3.85 -5.20
N ARG A 163 -10.03 -2.79 -5.84
CA ARG A 163 -11.30 -2.83 -6.58
C ARG A 163 -11.10 -3.49 -7.93
N GLU A 164 -10.03 -3.11 -8.61
CA GLU A 164 -9.71 -3.59 -9.95
C GLU A 164 -8.89 -4.91 -9.91
N SER A 165 -8.45 -5.35 -8.73
CA SER A 165 -7.60 -6.54 -8.51
C SER A 165 -6.31 -6.52 -9.34
N VAL A 166 -5.74 -5.33 -9.54
CA VAL A 166 -4.53 -5.10 -10.32
C VAL A 166 -3.35 -4.84 -9.38
N LEU A 167 -2.29 -5.62 -9.52
CA LEU A 167 -0.99 -5.41 -8.86
C LEU A 167 0.08 -5.18 -9.94
N VAL A 168 0.67 -3.99 -9.96
CA VAL A 168 1.72 -3.63 -10.92
C VAL A 168 2.95 -3.19 -10.14
N ALA A 169 4.04 -3.96 -10.26
CA ALA A 169 5.35 -3.62 -9.71
C ALA A 169 6.31 -3.26 -10.86
N MET A 170 6.93 -2.08 -10.84
CA MET A 170 7.73 -1.54 -11.96
C MET A 170 9.06 -0.97 -11.45
N GLU A 171 10.12 -1.06 -12.26
CA GLU A 171 11.34 -0.28 -12.02
C GLU A 171 11.11 1.21 -12.33
N PRO A 172 11.96 2.14 -11.82
CA PRO A 172 11.72 3.59 -11.89
C PRO A 172 11.70 4.14 -13.33
N ASP A 173 12.25 3.40 -14.28
CA ASP A 173 12.62 3.90 -15.61
C ASP A 173 11.58 3.51 -16.67
N TYR A 174 10.46 2.90 -16.26
CA TYR A 174 9.39 2.44 -17.13
C TYR A 174 8.34 3.51 -17.42
N CYS A 175 7.88 3.56 -18.66
CA CYS A 175 6.76 4.38 -19.07
C CYS A 175 5.41 3.77 -18.66
N VAL A 176 4.71 4.38 -17.69
CA VAL A 176 3.35 3.97 -17.27
C VAL A 176 2.36 4.02 -18.43
N VAL A 177 2.40 5.08 -19.25
CA VAL A 177 1.53 5.25 -20.44
C VAL A 177 1.76 4.11 -21.44
N SER A 178 3.01 3.69 -21.64
CA SER A 178 3.36 2.55 -22.50
C SER A 178 2.79 1.25 -21.97
N LEU A 179 2.94 0.97 -20.67
CA LEU A 179 2.41 -0.24 -20.06
C LEU A 179 0.89 -0.32 -20.21
N VAL A 180 0.16 0.74 -19.87
CA VAL A 180 -1.31 0.71 -19.91
C VAL A 180 -1.82 0.62 -21.34
N THR A 181 -1.13 1.23 -22.30
CA THR A 181 -1.44 1.10 -23.73
C THR A 181 -1.26 -0.35 -24.17
N TYR A 182 -0.14 -0.97 -23.82
CA TYR A 182 0.12 -2.38 -24.11
C TYR A 182 -0.95 -3.31 -23.50
N LEU A 183 -1.24 -3.16 -22.20
CA LEU A 183 -2.23 -3.98 -21.51
C LEU A 183 -3.64 -3.78 -22.09
N PHE A 184 -3.98 -2.55 -22.45
CA PHE A 184 -5.26 -2.25 -23.08
C PHE A 184 -5.37 -2.92 -24.45
N GLU A 185 -4.37 -2.76 -25.32
CA GLU A 185 -4.37 -3.31 -26.67
C GLU A 185 -4.36 -4.84 -26.70
N LEU A 186 -3.63 -5.48 -25.79
CA LEU A 186 -3.61 -6.94 -25.63
C LEU A 186 -5.01 -7.52 -25.43
N ASN A 187 -5.82 -6.80 -24.66
CA ASN A 187 -7.19 -7.22 -24.35
C ASN A 187 -8.18 -6.71 -25.40
N ALA A 188 -7.95 -5.54 -25.99
CA ALA A 188 -8.88 -4.90 -26.93
C ALA A 188 -9.20 -5.78 -28.15
N SER A 189 -8.26 -6.61 -28.60
CA SER A 189 -8.47 -7.57 -29.71
C SER A 189 -9.54 -8.62 -29.41
N GLU A 190 -9.77 -8.93 -28.14
CA GLU A 190 -10.74 -9.94 -27.69
C GLU A 190 -12.16 -9.39 -27.57
N SER A 191 -12.37 -8.12 -27.92
CA SER A 191 -13.71 -7.52 -27.92
C SER A 191 -14.62 -8.19 -28.93
N CYS A 192 -15.74 -8.75 -28.47
CA CYS A 192 -16.76 -9.33 -29.34
C CYS A 192 -17.59 -8.29 -30.11
N GLY A 193 -17.45 -6.99 -29.81
CA GLY A 193 -18.13 -5.89 -30.51
C GLY A 193 -19.66 -5.82 -30.34
N LYS A 194 -20.25 -6.57 -29.41
CA LYS A 194 -21.73 -6.65 -29.26
C LYS A 194 -22.37 -5.34 -28.79
N CYS A 195 -21.80 -4.67 -27.79
CA CYS A 195 -22.35 -3.44 -27.22
C CYS A 195 -21.64 -2.20 -27.76
N PHE A 196 -22.40 -1.11 -28.00
CA PHE A 196 -21.89 0.14 -28.55
C PHE A 196 -20.68 0.72 -27.78
N PRO A 197 -20.72 0.88 -26.44
CA PRO A 197 -19.60 1.48 -25.72
C PRO A 197 -18.32 0.63 -25.83
N CYS A 198 -18.43 -0.70 -25.83
CA CYS A 198 -17.25 -1.55 -26.03
C CYS A 198 -16.77 -1.52 -27.49
N ARG A 199 -17.66 -1.70 -28.47
CA ARG A 199 -17.33 -1.76 -29.91
C ARG A 199 -16.61 -0.51 -30.40
N PHE A 200 -17.11 0.67 -30.05
CA PHE A 200 -16.48 1.93 -30.47
C PHE A 200 -15.39 2.38 -29.49
N GLY A 201 -15.58 2.11 -28.19
CA GLY A 201 -14.64 2.52 -27.16
C GLY A 201 -13.28 1.87 -27.29
N VAL A 202 -13.20 0.58 -27.64
CA VAL A 202 -11.89 -0.09 -27.80
C VAL A 202 -11.03 0.57 -28.87
N HIS A 203 -11.63 0.96 -30.01
CA HIS A 203 -10.90 1.64 -31.08
C HIS A 203 -10.59 3.09 -30.73
N LYS A 204 -11.53 3.83 -30.14
CA LYS A 204 -11.35 5.23 -29.75
C LYS A 204 -10.27 5.36 -28.68
N LEU A 205 -10.38 4.60 -27.59
CA LEU A 205 -9.44 4.65 -26.48
C LEU A 205 -8.06 4.15 -26.89
N GLY A 206 -7.98 3.07 -27.67
CA GLY A 206 -6.69 2.58 -28.20
C GLY A 206 -5.99 3.60 -29.10
N ARG A 207 -6.76 4.33 -29.94
CA ARG A 207 -6.20 5.44 -30.74
C ARG A 207 -5.65 6.55 -29.83
N LEU A 208 -6.42 7.03 -28.86
CA LEU A 208 -5.99 8.10 -27.95
C LEU A 208 -4.73 7.71 -27.17
N LEU A 209 -4.66 6.47 -26.68
CA LEU A 209 -3.50 5.95 -25.96
C LEU A 209 -2.25 5.86 -26.85
N ARG A 210 -2.39 5.40 -28.11
CA ARG A 210 -1.29 5.39 -29.08
C ARG A 210 -0.81 6.79 -29.45
N GLU A 211 -1.72 7.73 -29.66
CA GLU A 211 -1.36 9.11 -29.97
C GLU A 211 -0.64 9.78 -28.79
N LEU A 212 -1.07 9.52 -27.55
CA LEU A 212 -0.34 9.95 -26.35
C LEU A 212 1.05 9.30 -26.27
N LEU A 213 1.15 8.00 -26.56
CA LEU A 213 2.43 7.28 -26.51
C LEU A 213 3.43 7.74 -27.58
N ALA A 214 2.94 8.10 -28.77
CA ALA A 214 3.75 8.70 -29.83
C ALA A 214 4.32 10.08 -29.42
N GLY A 215 3.65 10.75 -28.49
CA GLY A 215 4.09 11.97 -27.82
C GLY A 215 3.83 13.25 -28.61
N ARG A 216 3.81 14.38 -27.90
CA ARG A 216 3.68 15.76 -28.42
C ARG A 216 2.42 15.98 -29.25
N ASN A 217 1.27 15.72 -28.65
CA ASN A 217 -0.01 16.04 -29.24
C ASN A 217 -0.86 16.82 -28.24
N GLU A 218 -0.72 18.15 -28.25
CA GLU A 218 -1.46 19.06 -27.38
C GLU A 218 -2.97 19.04 -27.63
N ASP A 219 -3.41 18.56 -28.80
CA ASP A 219 -4.82 18.47 -29.16
C ASP A 219 -5.55 17.33 -28.42
N ILE A 220 -4.82 16.43 -27.74
CA ILE A 220 -5.42 15.35 -26.96
C ILE A 220 -5.83 15.85 -25.57
N HIS A 221 -7.13 15.81 -25.29
CA HIS A 221 -7.66 16.05 -23.96
C HIS A 221 -7.59 14.79 -23.10
N ILE A 222 -6.88 14.85 -21.96
CA ILE A 222 -6.81 13.72 -21.02
C ILE A 222 -8.19 13.40 -20.43
N GLU A 223 -9.07 14.40 -20.29
CA GLU A 223 -10.49 14.25 -20.02
C GLU A 223 -11.18 13.29 -20.99
N GLU A 224 -10.89 13.38 -22.30
CA GLU A 224 -11.51 12.52 -23.29
C GLU A 224 -11.10 11.04 -23.10
N VAL A 225 -9.84 10.81 -22.72
CA VAL A 225 -9.35 9.47 -22.38
C VAL A 225 -10.10 8.93 -21.16
N ALA A 226 -10.23 9.75 -20.11
CA ALA A 226 -10.91 9.39 -18.87
C ALA A 226 -12.41 9.13 -19.07
N GLU A 227 -13.09 10.00 -19.82
CA GLU A 227 -14.51 9.87 -20.14
C GLU A 227 -14.78 8.64 -21.00
N THR A 228 -13.95 8.37 -22.01
CA THR A 228 -14.09 7.19 -22.86
C THR A 228 -13.93 5.91 -22.04
N ALA A 229 -12.90 5.85 -21.18
CA ALA A 229 -12.69 4.70 -20.30
C ALA A 229 -13.84 4.51 -19.28
N ALA A 230 -14.35 5.59 -18.71
CA ALA A 230 -15.49 5.55 -17.79
C ALA A 230 -16.80 5.12 -18.47
N ALA A 231 -17.05 5.60 -19.69
CA ALA A 231 -18.23 5.24 -20.48
C ALA A 231 -18.20 3.76 -20.88
N MET A 232 -17.03 3.23 -21.25
CA MET A 232 -16.84 1.80 -21.51
C MET A 232 -17.12 0.96 -20.25
N SER A 233 -16.51 1.34 -19.12
CA SER A 233 -16.67 0.62 -17.85
C SER A 233 -18.12 0.56 -17.38
N LYS A 234 -18.86 1.68 -17.45
CA LYS A 234 -20.26 1.75 -16.97
C LYS A 234 -21.31 1.31 -17.99
N GLY A 235 -21.02 1.42 -19.28
CA GLY A 235 -21.97 1.18 -20.36
C GLY A 235 -21.88 -0.23 -20.98
N GLY A 236 -20.85 -1.00 -20.65
CA GLY A 236 -20.64 -2.35 -21.18
C GLY A 236 -21.81 -3.29 -20.85
N TYR A 237 -22.23 -4.09 -21.83
CA TYR A 237 -23.23 -5.14 -21.59
C TYR A 237 -22.69 -6.31 -20.74
N CYS A 238 -21.38 -6.53 -20.78
CA CYS A 238 -20.67 -7.52 -19.96
C CYS A 238 -19.46 -6.88 -19.28
N GLU A 239 -18.85 -7.61 -18.33
CA GLU A 239 -17.69 -7.16 -17.55
C GLU A 239 -16.41 -6.95 -18.37
N PHE A 240 -16.37 -7.37 -19.63
CA PHE A 240 -15.18 -7.21 -20.46
C PHE A 240 -14.77 -5.73 -20.61
N ALA A 241 -15.73 -4.84 -20.85
CA ALA A 241 -15.45 -3.41 -21.03
C ALA A 241 -14.95 -2.73 -19.74
N GLU A 242 -15.38 -3.22 -18.59
CA GLU A 242 -14.86 -2.81 -17.28
C GLU A 242 -13.42 -3.30 -17.09
N LYS A 243 -13.16 -4.59 -17.33
CA LYS A 243 -11.84 -5.20 -17.14
C LYS A 243 -10.78 -4.61 -18.08
N VAL A 244 -11.13 -4.39 -19.35
CA VAL A 244 -10.17 -3.83 -20.33
C VAL A 244 -9.78 -2.39 -19.99
N THR A 245 -10.70 -1.61 -19.40
CA THR A 245 -10.44 -0.21 -19.03
C THR A 245 -9.88 -0.02 -17.64
N ALA A 246 -9.87 -1.05 -16.80
CA ALA A 246 -9.40 -1.00 -15.43
C ALA A 246 -7.95 -0.49 -15.30
N PRO A 247 -6.96 -1.00 -16.07
CA PRO A 247 -5.57 -0.50 -15.99
C PRO A 247 -5.47 0.99 -16.35
N VAL A 248 -6.23 1.43 -17.37
CA VAL A 248 -6.23 2.81 -17.84
C VAL A 248 -6.86 3.74 -16.79
N ARG A 249 -8.02 3.35 -16.24
CA ARG A 249 -8.72 4.10 -15.19
C ARG A 249 -7.87 4.23 -13.92
N LEU A 250 -7.16 3.16 -13.55
CA LEU A 250 -6.24 3.15 -12.43
C LEU A 250 -5.08 4.13 -12.66
N ALA A 251 -4.41 4.02 -13.81
CA ALA A 251 -3.27 4.88 -14.12
C ALA A 251 -3.65 6.36 -14.25
N LEU A 252 -4.84 6.67 -14.80
CA LEU A 252 -5.35 8.05 -14.83
C LEU A 252 -5.64 8.60 -13.43
N ARG A 253 -5.96 7.75 -12.46
CA ARG A 253 -6.24 8.16 -11.08
C ARG A 253 -4.96 8.39 -10.29
N GLU A 254 -3.99 7.47 -10.40
CA GLU A 254 -2.77 7.50 -9.58
C GLU A 254 -1.60 8.24 -10.25
N ARG A 255 -1.57 8.29 -11.58
CA ARG A 255 -0.41 8.75 -12.38
C ARG A 255 -0.82 9.65 -13.53
N ARG A 256 -1.85 10.47 -13.30
CA ARG A 256 -2.35 11.44 -14.28
C ARG A 256 -1.23 12.32 -14.86
N GLU A 257 -0.28 12.73 -14.02
CA GLU A 257 0.88 13.53 -14.41
C GLU A 257 1.70 12.90 -15.55
N ASP A 258 1.77 11.57 -15.63
CA ASP A 258 2.50 10.87 -16.69
C ASP A 258 1.81 11.01 -18.05
N PHE A 259 0.46 11.09 -18.07
CA PHE A 259 -0.34 11.33 -19.27
C PHE A 259 -0.24 12.78 -19.72
N GLU A 260 -0.31 13.74 -18.79
CA GLU A 260 -0.14 15.16 -19.09
C GLU A 260 1.27 15.43 -19.63
N ARG A 261 2.30 14.78 -19.07
CA ARG A 261 3.67 14.86 -19.57
C ARG A 261 3.81 14.29 -20.99
N HIS A 262 3.16 13.17 -21.30
CA HIS A 262 3.14 12.64 -22.66
C HIS A 262 2.48 13.60 -23.67
N ARG A 263 1.46 14.34 -23.23
CA ARG A 263 0.79 15.36 -24.04
C ARG A 263 1.75 16.52 -24.40
N THR A 264 2.46 17.08 -23.42
CA THR A 264 3.25 18.31 -23.58
C THR A 264 4.72 18.07 -23.93
N GLU A 265 5.38 17.16 -23.22
CA GLU A 265 6.84 16.98 -23.24
C GLU A 265 7.26 15.67 -23.93
N GLY A 266 6.34 14.70 -24.04
CA GLY A 266 6.60 13.36 -24.54
C GLY A 266 7.09 12.40 -23.45
N CYS A 267 7.71 11.29 -23.85
CA CYS A 267 8.10 10.23 -22.94
C CYS A 267 9.57 10.35 -22.50
N SER A 268 9.78 10.51 -21.19
CA SER A 268 11.09 10.65 -20.53
C SER A 268 11.69 9.32 -20.03
N ALA A 269 10.98 8.21 -20.21
CA ALA A 269 11.37 6.90 -19.70
C ALA A 269 12.32 6.17 -20.66
N GLU A 270 13.31 5.46 -20.10
CA GLU A 270 14.32 4.70 -20.86
C GLU A 270 13.74 3.42 -21.48
N GLU A 271 12.75 2.79 -20.82
CA GLU A 271 12.14 1.55 -21.30
C GLU A 271 10.65 1.71 -21.68
N ARG A 272 10.27 1.14 -22.84
CA ARG A 272 8.91 1.11 -23.39
C ARG A 272 8.53 -0.32 -23.78
N PHE A 273 7.29 -0.72 -23.54
CA PHE A 273 6.77 -2.04 -23.91
C PHE A 273 6.38 -2.14 -25.40
N LEU A 274 6.17 -1.00 -26.03
CA LEU A 274 5.78 -0.87 -27.44
C LEU A 274 6.91 -0.12 -28.17
N THR A 275 7.94 -0.85 -28.57
CA THR A 275 8.98 -0.44 -29.54
C THR A 275 9.02 -1.44 -30.67
#